data_AF-A0A5J4N599-F1
#
_entry.id   AF-A0A5J4N599-F1
#
_cell.length_a   1.000
_cell.length_b   1.000
_cell.length_c   1.000
_cell.angle_alpha   90.00
_cell.angle_beta   90.00
_cell.angle_gamma   90.00
#
_symmetry.space_group_name_H-M   'P 1'
#
loop_
_entity.id
_entity.type
_entity.pdbx_description
1 polymer ?
#
loop_
_entity_poly.entity_id
_entity_poly.type
_entity_poly.pdbx_seq_one_letter_code
_entity_poly.pdbx_strand_id
1 'polypeptide(L)'
;MVWLTNAALKKCSLIGYIDNNLILVKTTDVTHREENEYLGCSIFAVDQHACHERILLEKLESHFETAVVGSRHTSTVEGFPTINVNLEINSLLNVNPCQLHSTKMKNTMARFGIHYTGSLSESANVYKVPALFGMNGCLVPGAESSIREFIRTILLYDATDANKLTKVLKETVCPYLRLRACRTAIRFGDPLDKSERRKLIDELSNCRLPFQCAHGRPTCVLLAELPTSD
;
A
#
# COMPACT_ATOMS: atom_id res chain seq x y z
N MET A 1 -15.47 -12.82 -23.73
CA MET A 1 -15.33 -11.57 -22.94
C MET A 1 -13.84 -11.32 -22.84
N VAL A 2 -13.34 -10.26 -23.46
CA VAL A 2 -11.92 -9.92 -23.43
C VAL A 2 -11.60 -9.37 -22.04
N TRP A 3 -10.70 -10.05 -21.33
CA TRP A 3 -10.24 -9.61 -20.01
C TRP A 3 -8.87 -8.98 -20.19
N LEU A 4 -8.73 -7.71 -19.80
CA LEU A 4 -7.41 -7.13 -19.64
C LEU A 4 -6.69 -7.90 -18.52
N THR A 5 -5.53 -8.45 -18.83
CA THR A 5 -4.70 -9.18 -17.84
C THR A 5 -3.40 -8.42 -17.56
N ASN A 6 -2.74 -8.72 -16.45
CA ASN A 6 -1.40 -8.22 -16.14
C ASN A 6 -0.43 -8.50 -17.30
N ALA A 7 -0.49 -9.70 -17.88
CA ALA A 7 0.36 -10.09 -19.01
C ALA A 7 0.06 -9.25 -20.26
N ALA A 8 -1.21 -8.94 -20.53
CA ALA A 8 -1.62 -8.06 -21.62
C ALA A 8 -1.13 -6.62 -21.41
N LEU A 9 -1.26 -6.06 -20.19
CA LEU A 9 -0.70 -4.75 -19.84
C LEU A 9 0.82 -4.69 -20.06
N LYS A 10 1.55 -5.73 -19.66
CA LYS A 10 3.00 -5.80 -19.80
C LYS A 10 3.47 -5.82 -21.26
N LYS A 11 2.66 -6.37 -22.16
CA LYS A 11 2.96 -6.48 -23.60
C LYS A 11 2.29 -5.38 -24.44
N CYS A 12 1.49 -4.50 -23.83
CA CYS A 12 0.71 -3.52 -24.57
C CYS A 12 1.58 -2.46 -25.25
N SER A 13 1.05 -1.86 -26.31
CA SER A 13 1.65 -0.70 -26.97
C SER A 13 1.00 0.58 -26.47
N LEU A 14 1.80 1.60 -26.13
CA LEU A 14 1.29 2.96 -25.88
C LEU A 14 0.94 3.59 -27.23
N ILE A 15 -0.32 3.94 -27.42
CA ILE A 15 -0.83 4.49 -28.69
C ILE A 15 -1.23 5.96 -28.60
N GLY A 16 -1.38 6.51 -27.39
CA GLY A 16 -1.81 7.89 -27.20
C GLY A 16 -1.78 8.34 -25.76
N TYR A 17 -2.03 9.63 -25.56
CA TYR A 17 -2.14 10.27 -24.25
C TYR A 17 -3.02 11.50 -24.37
N ILE A 18 -4.08 11.54 -23.56
CA ILE A 18 -5.14 12.54 -23.65
C ILE A 18 -5.04 13.46 -22.44
N ASP A 19 -4.96 14.77 -22.69
CA ASP A 19 -5.09 15.88 -21.74
C ASP A 19 -4.19 15.78 -20.49
N ASN A 20 -3.06 15.09 -20.60
CA ASN A 20 -2.21 14.76 -19.48
C ASN A 20 -2.89 13.93 -18.37
N ASN A 21 -3.83 13.06 -18.73
CA ASN A 21 -4.66 12.30 -17.79
C ASN A 21 -4.76 10.82 -18.11
N LEU A 22 -5.03 10.50 -19.38
CA LEU A 22 -5.37 9.14 -19.81
C LEU A 22 -4.31 8.61 -20.76
N ILE A 23 -3.66 7.51 -20.36
CA ILE A 23 -2.73 6.78 -21.21
C ILE A 23 -3.53 5.80 -22.05
N LEU A 24 -3.42 5.88 -23.38
CA LEU A 24 -4.07 4.93 -24.27
C LEU A 24 -3.13 3.76 -24.54
N VAL A 25 -3.62 2.55 -24.29
CA VAL A 25 -2.88 1.32 -24.55
C VAL A 25 -3.64 0.42 -25.50
N LYS A 26 -2.92 -0.21 -26.42
CA LYS A 26 -3.41 -1.24 -27.33
C LYS A 26 -2.89 -2.60 -26.87
N THR A 27 -3.79 -3.54 -26.64
CA THR A 27 -3.47 -4.96 -26.42
C THR A 27 -3.81 -5.74 -27.67
N THR A 28 -3.00 -6.76 -27.97
CA THR A 28 -3.32 -7.77 -28.96
C THR A 28 -3.99 -8.93 -28.24
N ASP A 29 -5.20 -9.27 -28.69
CA ASP A 29 -5.98 -10.34 -28.08
C ASP A 29 -6.04 -11.51 -29.04
N VAL A 30 -5.78 -12.70 -28.52
CA VAL A 30 -6.08 -13.95 -29.22
C VAL A 30 -7.46 -14.38 -28.74
N THR A 31 -8.46 -14.25 -29.61
CA THR A 31 -9.81 -14.73 -29.31
C THR A 31 -10.05 -16.05 -30.02
N HIS A 32 -10.39 -17.09 -29.26
CA HIS A 32 -10.83 -18.37 -29.81
C HIS A 32 -12.34 -18.33 -30.03
N ARG A 33 -12.78 -18.47 -31.29
CA ARG A 33 -14.16 -18.81 -31.66
C ARG A 33 -14.11 -19.95 -32.66
N GLU A 34 -14.76 -21.07 -32.32
CA GLU A 34 -15.05 -22.19 -33.23
C GLU A 34 -13.87 -22.58 -34.14
N GLU A 35 -12.82 -23.17 -33.54
CA GLU A 35 -11.63 -23.73 -34.20
C GLU A 35 -10.73 -22.75 -34.98
N ASN A 36 -11.08 -21.46 -35.09
CA ASN A 36 -10.24 -20.43 -35.71
C ASN A 36 -9.65 -19.45 -34.68
N GLU A 37 -8.37 -19.12 -34.85
CA GLU A 37 -7.63 -18.15 -34.06
C GLU A 37 -7.71 -16.77 -34.74
N TYR A 38 -8.47 -15.85 -34.14
CA TYR A 38 -8.56 -14.47 -34.64
C TYR A 38 -7.72 -13.54 -33.75
N LEU A 39 -6.88 -12.72 -34.39
CA LEU A 39 -5.99 -11.77 -33.72
C LEU A 39 -6.65 -10.38 -33.62
N GLY A 40 -7.56 -10.18 -32.69
CA GLY A 40 -8.15 -8.86 -32.44
C GLY A 40 -7.18 -7.90 -31.74
N CYS A 41 -7.56 -6.63 -31.62
CA CYS A 41 -6.92 -5.74 -30.66
C CYS A 41 -7.92 -4.90 -29.87
N SER A 42 -7.64 -4.73 -28.59
CA SER A 42 -8.44 -3.89 -27.70
C SER A 42 -7.70 -2.62 -27.34
N ILE A 43 -8.43 -1.52 -27.25
CA ILE A 43 -7.92 -0.22 -26.82
C ILE A 43 -8.49 0.08 -25.45
N PHE A 44 -7.59 0.34 -24.50
CA PHE A 44 -7.95 0.76 -23.14
C PHE A 44 -7.47 2.17 -22.87
N ALA A 45 -8.28 2.95 -22.14
CA ALA A 45 -7.83 4.15 -21.45
C ALA A 45 -7.41 3.80 -20.03
N VAL A 46 -6.21 4.22 -19.63
CA VAL A 46 -5.67 4.04 -18.28
C VAL A 46 -5.54 5.40 -17.61
N ASP A 47 -6.20 5.59 -16.47
CA ASP A 47 -6.12 6.80 -15.66
C ASP A 47 -4.78 6.84 -14.93
N GLN A 48 -3.95 7.86 -15.23
CA GLN A 48 -2.61 7.98 -14.68
C GLN A 48 -2.59 8.13 -13.15
N HIS A 49 -3.58 8.84 -12.60
CA HIS A 49 -3.68 9.09 -11.17
C HIS A 49 -4.11 7.81 -10.46
N ALA A 50 -5.20 7.20 -10.91
CA ALA A 50 -5.73 5.96 -10.34
C ALA A 50 -4.70 4.81 -10.40
N CYS A 51 -3.98 4.72 -11.52
CA CYS A 51 -2.87 3.80 -11.72
C CYS A 51 -1.75 4.03 -10.69
N HIS A 52 -1.26 5.27 -10.57
CA HIS A 52 -0.16 5.57 -9.66
C HIS A 52 -0.58 5.40 -8.18
N GLU A 53 -1.82 5.72 -7.80
CA GLU A 53 -2.36 5.42 -6.48
C GLU A 53 -2.25 3.92 -6.13
N ARG A 54 -2.63 3.04 -7.06
CA ARG A 54 -2.53 1.59 -6.87
C ARG A 54 -1.09 1.14 -6.69
N ILE A 55 -0.21 1.57 -7.59
CA ILE A 55 1.22 1.24 -7.53
C ILE A 55 1.82 1.65 -6.19
N LEU A 56 1.56 2.87 -5.74
CA LEU A 56 2.08 3.38 -4.47
C LEU A 56 1.50 2.63 -3.27
N LEU A 57 0.20 2.33 -3.27
CA LEU A 57 -0.41 1.57 -2.20
C LEU A 57 0.23 0.19 -2.05
N GLU A 58 0.41 -0.56 -3.14
CA GLU A 58 1.00 -1.89 -3.06
C GLU A 58 2.48 -1.86 -2.66
N LYS A 59 3.25 -0.85 -3.09
CA LYS A 59 4.63 -0.63 -2.62
C LYS A 59 4.65 -0.34 -1.12
N LEU A 60 3.77 0.53 -0.63
CA LEU A 60 3.65 0.86 0.80
C LEU A 60 3.24 -0.36 1.64
N GLU A 61 2.30 -1.16 1.15
CA GLU A 61 1.90 -2.41 1.81
C GLU A 61 3.06 -3.40 1.86
N SER A 62 3.79 -3.59 0.75
CA SER A 62 4.95 -4.49 0.72
C SER A 62 6.04 -4.03 1.69
N HIS A 63 6.37 -2.73 1.72
CA HIS A 63 7.33 -2.19 2.69
C HIS A 63 6.87 -2.39 4.13
N PHE A 64 5.57 -2.20 4.41
CA PHE A 64 5.01 -2.45 5.73
C PHE A 64 5.14 -3.93 6.11
N GLU A 65 4.73 -4.85 5.24
CA GLU A 65 4.82 -6.30 5.45
C GLU A 65 6.28 -6.72 5.71
N THR A 66 7.24 -6.24 4.92
CA THR A 66 8.68 -6.46 5.13
C THR A 66 9.17 -5.87 6.45
N ALA A 67 8.73 -4.67 6.82
CA ALA A 67 9.13 -4.03 8.08
C ALA A 67 8.60 -4.79 9.31
N VAL A 68 7.37 -5.33 9.27
CA VAL A 68 6.82 -6.17 10.34
C VAL A 68 7.64 -7.46 10.51
N VAL A 69 8.00 -8.12 9.40
CA VAL A 69 8.83 -9.33 9.41
C VAL A 69 10.26 -9.03 9.88
N GLY A 70 10.88 -7.95 9.39
CA GLY A 70 12.20 -7.49 9.79
C GLY A 70 12.27 -7.03 11.25
N SER A 71 11.19 -6.44 11.76
CA SER A 71 11.02 -6.11 13.18
C SER A 71 10.92 -7.34 14.09
N ARG A 72 11.03 -8.57 13.56
CA ARG A 72 11.17 -9.82 14.33
C ARG A 72 12.57 -10.44 14.29
N HIS A 73 13.30 -10.37 13.18
CA HIS A 73 14.68 -10.92 13.05
C HIS A 73 15.78 -9.90 13.37
N THR A 74 16.72 -10.24 14.27
CA THR A 74 17.68 -9.30 14.88
C THR A 74 18.66 -8.66 13.88
N SER A 75 18.86 -7.35 14.06
CA SER A 75 20.00 -6.51 13.65
C SER A 75 20.32 -6.45 12.16
N THR A 76 19.67 -5.53 11.44
CA THR A 76 20.19 -4.70 10.30
C THR A 76 19.10 -4.06 9.46
N VAL A 77 17.82 -4.40 9.65
CA VAL A 77 16.74 -3.74 8.91
C VAL A 77 16.51 -2.34 9.50
N GLU A 78 16.52 -1.31 8.65
CA GLU A 78 16.04 0.03 9.01
C GLU A 78 14.68 -0.14 9.69
N GLY A 79 14.62 0.17 10.99
CA GLY A 79 13.37 0.14 11.74
C GLY A 79 12.35 1.09 11.11
N PHE A 80 11.10 1.01 11.53
CA PHE A 80 10.08 1.94 11.04
C PHE A 80 10.60 3.39 11.15
N PRO A 81 10.58 4.19 10.07
CA PRO A 81 10.86 5.62 10.19
C PRO A 81 9.88 6.18 11.22
N THR A 82 10.33 7.11 12.06
CA THR A 82 9.54 7.61 13.20
C THR A 82 9.26 9.09 13.10
N ILE A 83 8.17 9.52 13.73
CA ILE A 83 7.87 10.93 14.01
C ILE A 83 7.76 11.11 15.53
N ASN A 84 8.06 12.32 15.99
CA ASN A 84 7.87 12.67 17.39
C ASN A 84 6.40 12.99 17.65
N VAL A 85 5.89 12.54 18.78
CA VAL A 85 4.52 12.81 19.23
C VAL A 85 4.52 13.08 20.73
N ASN A 86 3.38 13.51 21.27
CA ASN A 86 3.16 13.56 22.71
C ASN A 86 1.78 12.95 22.98
N LEU A 87 1.75 11.64 23.24
CA LEU A 87 0.51 10.88 23.36
C LEU A 87 0.49 10.15 24.70
N GLU A 88 -0.41 10.61 25.58
CA GLU A 88 -0.71 9.91 26.82
C GLU A 88 -1.60 8.70 26.53
N ILE A 89 -1.11 7.53 26.90
CA ILE A 89 -1.81 6.27 26.77
C ILE A 89 -2.07 5.71 28.16
N ASN A 90 -3.33 5.78 28.56
CA ASN A 90 -3.84 5.12 29.75
C ASN A 90 -4.21 3.67 29.43
N SER A 91 -3.88 2.77 30.37
CA SER A 91 -4.14 1.33 30.41
C SER A 91 -4.60 0.73 29.08
N LEU A 92 -3.65 0.24 28.28
CA LEU A 92 -3.96 -0.42 27.01
C LEU A 92 -4.62 -1.77 27.17
N LEU A 93 -4.51 -2.35 28.37
CA LEU A 93 -4.86 -3.72 28.61
C LEU A 93 -5.27 -3.93 30.08
N ASN A 94 -6.30 -4.74 30.30
CA ASN A 94 -6.60 -5.35 31.59
C ASN A 94 -5.72 -6.60 31.81
N VAL A 95 -4.39 -6.50 31.75
CA VAL A 95 -3.48 -7.62 32.05
C VAL A 95 -2.69 -7.39 33.32
N ASN A 96 -2.35 -8.51 33.97
CA ASN A 96 -1.49 -8.55 35.13
C ASN A 96 -0.11 -7.89 34.82
N PRO A 97 0.35 -6.92 35.65
CA PRO A 97 1.55 -6.12 35.40
C PRO A 97 2.86 -6.92 35.22
N CYS A 98 2.93 -8.15 35.75
CA CYS A 98 4.16 -8.93 35.84
C CYS A 98 4.76 -9.37 34.49
N GLN A 99 4.02 -9.29 33.38
CA GLN A 99 4.52 -9.66 32.03
C GLN A 99 4.88 -8.46 31.14
N LEU A 100 4.51 -7.24 31.52
CA LEU A 100 4.61 -6.04 30.66
C LEU A 100 5.90 -5.23 30.88
N HIS A 101 6.66 -5.52 31.94
CA HIS A 101 7.82 -4.75 32.38
C HIS A 101 9.18 -5.30 31.91
N SER A 102 9.20 -6.24 30.96
CA SER A 102 10.46 -6.84 30.49
C SER A 102 11.17 -5.98 29.45
N THR A 103 12.50 -5.90 29.51
CA THR A 103 13.37 -5.27 28.49
C THR A 103 13.05 -5.76 27.07
N LYS A 104 12.59 -7.02 26.95
CA LYS A 104 12.10 -7.61 25.70
C LYS A 104 10.96 -6.81 25.07
N MET A 105 10.01 -6.33 25.88
CA MET A 105 8.87 -5.53 25.41
C MET A 105 9.31 -4.19 24.82
N LYS A 106 10.14 -3.45 25.55
CA LYS A 106 10.69 -2.17 25.09
C LYS A 106 11.45 -2.32 23.77
N ASN A 107 12.24 -3.40 23.66
CA ASN A 107 12.96 -3.70 22.42
C ASN A 107 12.00 -4.02 21.27
N THR A 108 10.96 -4.83 21.49
CA THR A 108 9.95 -5.10 20.47
C THR A 108 9.26 -3.81 20.02
N MET A 109 8.78 -2.98 20.95
CA MET A 109 8.13 -1.71 20.64
C MET A 109 9.03 -0.78 19.82
N ALA A 110 10.30 -0.64 20.22
CA ALA A 110 11.26 0.18 19.50
C ALA A 110 11.48 -0.30 18.06
N ARG A 111 11.46 -1.61 17.79
CA ARG A 111 11.57 -2.15 16.43
C ARG A 111 10.38 -1.78 15.56
N PHE A 112 9.19 -1.75 16.16
CA PHE A 112 7.98 -1.20 15.54
C PHE A 112 7.93 0.34 15.56
N GLY A 113 9.02 1.04 15.89
CA GLY A 113 9.07 2.50 15.89
C GLY A 113 8.27 3.17 17.02
N ILE A 114 7.86 2.42 18.05
CA ILE A 114 7.13 2.91 19.21
C ILE A 114 8.11 3.13 20.37
N HIS A 115 8.24 4.39 20.80
CA HIS A 115 9.06 4.74 21.96
C HIS A 115 8.21 5.44 23.00
N TYR A 116 8.34 5.00 24.25
CA TYR A 116 7.51 5.47 25.35
C TYR A 116 8.27 5.50 26.68
N THR A 117 7.76 6.30 27.61
CA THR A 117 8.14 6.32 29.03
C THR A 117 6.96 5.87 29.90
N GLY A 118 7.22 5.37 31.11
CA GLY A 118 6.17 4.83 31.99
C GLY A 118 5.83 3.37 31.70
N SER A 119 4.59 2.97 32.00
CA SER A 119 4.09 1.61 31.86
C SER A 119 2.84 1.55 30.98
N LEU A 120 2.89 0.72 29.93
CA LEU A 120 1.74 0.53 29.01
C LEU A 120 0.52 -0.13 29.68
N SER A 121 0.69 -0.74 30.86
CA SER A 121 -0.39 -1.32 31.67
C SER A 121 -1.14 -0.29 32.51
N GLU A 122 -0.49 0.83 32.83
CA GLU A 122 -0.99 1.85 33.76
C GLU A 122 -1.14 3.18 33.03
N SER A 123 -0.02 3.92 32.94
CA SER A 123 0.09 5.15 32.18
C SER A 123 1.46 5.21 31.51
N ALA A 124 1.45 5.49 30.21
CA ALA A 124 2.65 5.68 29.41
C ALA A 124 2.52 6.95 28.57
N ASN A 125 3.62 7.68 28.43
CA ASN A 125 3.75 8.73 27.44
C ASN A 125 4.51 8.19 26.23
N VAL A 126 3.83 8.09 25.08
CA VAL A 126 4.46 7.74 23.81
C VAL A 126 5.01 9.00 23.17
N TYR A 127 6.32 9.01 22.89
CA TYR A 127 7.02 10.16 22.33
C TYR A 127 7.57 9.92 20.91
N LYS A 128 7.59 8.67 20.42
CA LYS A 128 7.78 8.35 19.00
C LYS A 128 6.84 7.26 18.54
N VAL A 129 6.37 7.41 17.31
CA VAL A 129 5.55 6.42 16.60
C VAL A 129 6.03 6.28 15.16
N PRO A 130 5.68 5.18 14.46
CA PRO A 130 5.90 5.06 13.03
C PRO A 130 5.37 6.28 12.27
N ALA A 131 6.23 6.81 11.41
CA ALA A 131 5.92 7.89 10.50
C ALA A 131 4.74 7.55 9.59
N LEU A 132 4.34 6.26 9.45
CA LEU A 132 3.11 5.84 8.79
C LEU A 132 1.86 6.54 9.32
N PHE A 133 1.80 6.86 10.62
CA PHE A 133 0.68 7.59 11.23
C PHE A 133 0.74 9.11 11.00
N GLY A 134 1.78 9.60 10.32
CA GLY A 134 1.97 11.01 10.04
C GLY A 134 2.08 11.35 8.56
N MET A 135 2.03 12.66 8.33
CA MET A 135 2.24 13.29 7.03
C MET A 135 3.03 14.58 7.25
N ASN A 136 4.06 14.78 6.44
CA ASN A 136 4.95 15.94 6.53
C ASN A 136 5.55 16.14 7.94
N GLY A 137 5.87 15.04 8.64
CA GLY A 137 6.45 15.07 9.98
C GLY A 137 5.45 15.27 11.14
N CYS A 138 4.18 15.54 10.84
CA CYS A 138 3.13 15.72 11.84
C CYS A 138 2.18 14.52 11.89
N LEU A 139 1.58 14.28 13.06
CA LEU A 139 0.57 13.23 13.22
C LEU A 139 -0.69 13.56 12.40
N VAL A 140 -1.27 12.55 11.74
CA VAL A 140 -2.58 12.71 11.07
C VAL A 140 -3.66 12.92 12.14
N PRO A 141 -4.56 13.91 11.99
CA PRO A 141 -5.63 14.13 12.97
C PRO A 141 -6.48 12.87 13.20
N GLY A 142 -6.72 12.51 14.47
CA GLY A 142 -7.52 11.33 14.84
C GLY A 142 -6.74 10.01 14.87
N ALA A 143 -5.43 10.03 14.58
CA ALA A 143 -4.60 8.83 14.54
C ALA A 143 -4.33 8.20 15.91
N GLU A 144 -4.66 8.88 17.00
CA GLU A 144 -4.41 8.45 18.38
C GLU A 144 -5.09 7.10 18.67
N SER A 145 -6.32 6.91 18.17
CA SER A 145 -7.07 5.67 18.32
C SER A 145 -6.41 4.49 17.59
N SER A 146 -5.93 4.71 16.36
CA SER A 146 -5.23 3.69 15.59
C SER A 146 -3.85 3.38 16.14
N ILE A 147 -3.13 4.38 16.68
CA ILE A 147 -1.85 4.15 17.38
C ILE A 147 -2.08 3.29 18.61
N ARG A 148 -3.11 3.60 19.41
CA ARG A 148 -3.50 2.81 20.58
C ARG A 148 -3.77 1.36 20.19
N GLU A 149 -4.55 1.15 19.13
CA GLU A 149 -4.88 -0.17 18.60
C GLU A 149 -3.67 -0.92 18.02
N PHE A 150 -2.78 -0.20 17.34
CA PHE A 150 -1.53 -0.75 16.81
C PHE A 150 -0.63 -1.27 17.94
N ILE A 151 -0.44 -0.48 18.99
CA ILE A 151 0.34 -0.90 20.17
C ILE A 151 -0.36 -2.09 20.85
N ARG A 152 -1.67 -2.02 21.06
CA ARG A 152 -2.45 -3.12 21.66
C ARG A 152 -2.31 -4.42 20.86
N THR A 153 -2.36 -4.35 19.53
CA THR A 153 -2.17 -5.50 18.66
C THR A 153 -0.78 -6.09 18.81
N ILE A 154 0.28 -5.28 18.82
CA ILE A 154 1.66 -5.80 19.03
C ILE A 154 1.80 -6.45 20.42
N LEU A 155 1.13 -5.92 21.44
CA LEU A 155 1.17 -6.48 22.80
C LEU A 155 0.45 -7.83 22.91
N LEU A 156 -0.69 -7.99 22.24
CA LEU A 156 -1.53 -9.18 22.35
C LEU A 156 -1.07 -10.35 21.49
N TYR A 157 -0.43 -10.06 20.36
CA TYR A 157 0.04 -11.07 19.45
C TYR A 157 1.46 -11.47 19.80
N ASP A 158 1.59 -12.64 20.43
CA ASP A 158 2.90 -13.25 20.69
C ASP A 158 3.66 -13.44 19.36
N ALA A 159 4.96 -13.22 19.42
CA ALA A 159 5.88 -13.10 18.30
C ALA A 159 6.15 -14.43 17.59
N THR A 160 5.22 -15.38 17.59
CA THR A 160 5.35 -16.68 16.93
C THR A 160 4.73 -16.67 15.52
N ASP A 161 3.60 -15.99 15.30
CA ASP A 161 2.91 -15.94 13.99
C ASP A 161 2.99 -14.56 13.31
N ALA A 162 3.95 -14.41 12.38
CA ALA A 162 4.21 -13.12 11.71
C ALA A 162 3.10 -12.78 10.72
N ASN A 163 2.56 -13.78 10.05
CA ASN A 163 1.54 -13.60 9.03
C ASN A 163 0.24 -13.11 9.67
N LYS A 164 -0.13 -13.66 10.82
CA LYS A 164 -1.31 -13.22 11.57
C LYS A 164 -1.14 -11.80 12.10
N LEU A 165 0.02 -11.46 12.69
CA LEU A 165 0.30 -10.10 13.16
C LEU A 165 0.22 -9.10 12.01
N THR A 166 0.92 -9.37 10.89
CA THR A 166 0.91 -8.52 9.71
C THR A 166 -0.51 -8.29 9.20
N LYS A 167 -1.34 -9.34 9.12
CA LYS A 167 -2.73 -9.24 8.67
C LYS A 167 -3.56 -8.30 9.57
N VAL A 168 -3.47 -8.47 10.89
CA VAL A 168 -4.26 -7.66 11.84
C VAL A 168 -3.77 -6.21 11.87
N LEU A 169 -2.46 -6.00 11.88
CA LEU A 169 -1.92 -4.63 11.82
C LEU A 169 -2.28 -3.95 10.50
N LYS A 170 -2.33 -4.69 9.38
CA LYS A 170 -2.71 -4.15 8.07
C LYS A 170 -4.09 -3.49 8.11
N GLU A 171 -5.06 -4.07 8.82
CA GLU A 171 -6.38 -3.47 8.99
C GLU A 171 -6.31 -2.10 9.69
N THR A 172 -5.44 -1.97 10.70
CA THR A 172 -5.22 -0.71 11.44
C THR A 172 -4.48 0.33 10.60
N VAL A 173 -3.49 -0.09 9.80
CA VAL A 173 -2.63 0.86 9.06
C VAL A 173 -3.12 1.19 7.66
N CYS A 174 -3.99 0.37 7.05
CA CYS A 174 -4.45 0.53 5.67
C CYS A 174 -5.01 1.93 5.35
N PRO A 175 -5.80 2.59 6.22
CA PRO A 175 -6.27 3.96 5.98
C PRO A 175 -5.12 4.95 5.77
N TYR A 176 -4.04 4.83 6.54
CA TYR A 176 -2.87 5.70 6.45
C TYR A 176 -2.03 5.41 5.19
N LEU A 177 -1.92 4.14 4.79
CA LEU A 177 -1.25 3.75 3.55
C LEU A 177 -1.99 4.30 2.33
N ARG A 178 -3.33 4.19 2.31
CA ARG A 178 -4.19 4.77 1.27
C ARG A 178 -4.07 6.29 1.21
N LEU A 179 -4.15 6.95 2.37
CA LEU A 179 -4.00 8.40 2.48
C LEU A 179 -2.63 8.84 1.90
N ARG A 180 -1.56 8.14 2.26
CA ARG A 180 -0.22 8.42 1.73
C ARG A 180 -0.14 8.21 0.23
N ALA A 181 -0.60 7.07 -0.28
CA ALA A 181 -0.61 6.78 -1.71
C ALA A 181 -1.37 7.88 -2.49
N CYS A 182 -2.54 8.30 -2.02
CA CYS A 182 -3.32 9.38 -2.61
C CYS A 182 -2.59 10.73 -2.60
N ARG A 183 -1.89 11.04 -1.50
CA ARG A 183 -1.23 12.33 -1.31
C ARG A 183 0.09 12.44 -2.07
N THR A 184 0.74 11.32 -2.39
CA THR A 184 2.01 11.29 -3.14
C THR A 184 1.85 10.82 -4.59
N ALA A 185 0.66 10.40 -5.01
CA ALA A 185 0.39 10.06 -6.39
C ALA A 185 0.49 11.27 -7.32
N ILE A 186 0.83 10.98 -8.57
CA ILE A 186 0.78 11.90 -9.71
C ILE A 186 -0.65 12.44 -9.79
N ARG A 187 -0.81 13.73 -10.04
CA ARG A 187 -2.10 14.40 -10.13
C ARG A 187 -2.67 14.32 -11.54
N PHE A 188 -3.97 14.55 -11.61
CA PHE A 188 -4.64 14.80 -12.88
C PHE A 188 -4.07 16.08 -13.50
N GLY A 189 -3.69 16.03 -14.77
CA GLY A 189 -3.10 17.13 -15.52
C GLY A 189 -1.58 17.21 -15.44
N ASP A 190 -0.93 16.46 -14.55
CA ASP A 190 0.53 16.41 -14.47
C ASP A 190 1.08 15.80 -15.77
N PRO A 191 1.95 16.52 -16.51
CA PRO A 191 2.48 16.04 -17.77
C PRO A 191 3.46 14.88 -17.54
N LEU A 192 3.29 13.81 -18.31
CA LEU A 192 4.20 12.67 -18.31
C LEU A 192 4.82 12.43 -19.69
N ASP A 193 6.14 12.28 -19.72
CA ASP A 193 6.82 11.88 -20.93
C ASP A 193 6.47 10.43 -21.33
N LYS A 194 6.92 10.00 -22.51
CA LYS A 194 6.59 8.65 -23.01
C LYS A 194 7.22 7.55 -22.15
N SER A 195 8.39 7.80 -21.57
CA SER A 195 9.10 6.84 -20.72
C SER A 195 8.43 6.68 -19.35
N GLU A 196 7.96 7.79 -18.76
CA GLU A 196 7.20 7.81 -17.50
C GLU A 196 5.87 7.09 -17.65
N ARG A 197 5.14 7.35 -18.74
CA ARG A 197 3.89 6.63 -19.05
C ARG A 197 4.13 5.14 -19.22
N ARG A 198 5.19 4.74 -19.95
CA ARG A 198 5.56 3.33 -20.09
C ARG A 198 5.86 2.71 -18.73
N LYS A 199 6.67 3.38 -17.91
CA LYS A 199 7.00 2.93 -16.56
C LYS A 199 5.76 2.74 -15.69
N LEU A 200 4.79 3.66 -15.73
CA LEU A 200 3.53 3.51 -15.00
C LEU A 200 2.77 2.25 -15.44
N ILE A 201 2.64 2.01 -16.74
CA ILE A 201 1.96 0.80 -17.24
C ILE A 201 2.70 -0.47 -16.83
N ASP A 202 4.03 -0.47 -16.90
CA ASP A 202 4.85 -1.62 -16.51
C ASP A 202 4.74 -1.89 -15.01
N GLU A 203 4.82 -0.86 -14.17
CA GLU A 203 4.64 -0.98 -12.71
C GLU A 203 3.22 -1.43 -12.35
N LEU A 204 2.19 -0.89 -13.02
CA LEU A 204 0.81 -1.33 -12.85
C LEU A 204 0.66 -2.82 -13.18
N SER A 205 1.29 -3.29 -14.26
CA SER A 205 1.23 -4.70 -14.67
C SER A 205 1.80 -5.67 -13.64
N ASN A 206 2.66 -5.20 -12.73
CA ASN A 206 3.23 -6.01 -11.64
C ASN A 206 2.40 -5.93 -10.34
N CYS A 207 1.35 -5.11 -10.28
CA CYS A 207 0.47 -5.02 -9.13
C CYS A 207 -0.44 -6.25 -9.01
N ARG A 208 -0.80 -6.62 -7.78
CA ARG A 208 -1.75 -7.68 -7.45
C ARG A 208 -3.17 -7.32 -7.89
N LEU A 209 -3.56 -6.05 -7.75
CA LEU A 209 -4.89 -5.54 -8.10
C LEU A 209 -4.80 -4.36 -9.09
N PRO A 210 -4.31 -4.59 -10.31
CA PRO A 210 -3.98 -3.50 -11.25
C PRO A 210 -5.22 -2.76 -11.78
N PHE A 211 -6.42 -3.34 -11.67
CA PHE A 211 -7.65 -2.82 -12.26
C PHE A 211 -8.50 -1.98 -11.30
N GLN A 212 -7.99 -1.72 -10.09
CA GLN A 212 -8.70 -0.96 -9.07
C GLN A 212 -7.72 -0.02 -8.34
N CYS A 213 -8.04 1.26 -8.16
CA CYS A 213 -7.18 2.19 -7.41
C CYS A 213 -7.23 1.93 -5.89
N ALA A 214 -6.48 2.70 -5.11
CA ALA A 214 -6.45 2.60 -3.64
C ALA A 214 -7.83 2.80 -2.97
N HIS A 215 -8.76 3.46 -3.66
CA HIS A 215 -10.11 3.80 -3.19
C HIS A 215 -11.21 2.97 -3.83
N GLY A 216 -10.87 2.04 -4.73
CA GLY A 216 -11.84 1.16 -5.34
C GLY A 216 -12.30 1.53 -6.76
N ARG A 217 -11.85 2.67 -7.31
CA ARG A 217 -12.21 3.10 -8.68
C ARG A 217 -11.49 2.27 -9.74
N PRO A 218 -12.08 2.02 -10.91
CA PRO A 218 -11.36 1.39 -12.03
C PRO A 218 -10.12 2.20 -12.42
N THR A 219 -8.99 1.52 -12.68
CA THR A 219 -7.78 2.17 -13.20
C THR A 219 -7.77 2.26 -14.72
N CYS A 220 -8.54 1.39 -15.38
CA CYS A 220 -8.63 1.31 -16.83
C CYS A 220 -10.05 0.99 -17.29
N VAL A 221 -10.40 1.46 -18.49
CA VAL A 221 -11.69 1.22 -19.14
C VAL A 221 -11.44 0.80 -20.60
N LEU A 222 -12.17 -0.20 -21.07
CA LEU A 222 -12.18 -0.61 -22.48
C LEU A 222 -12.88 0.48 -23.30
N LEU A 223 -12.19 0.99 -24.33
CA LEU A 223 -12.76 1.97 -25.25
C LEU A 223 -13.31 1.32 -26.52
N ALA A 224 -12.57 0.36 -27.09
CA ALA A 224 -12.95 -0.30 -28.33
C ALA A 224 -12.30 -1.67 -28.45
N GLU A 225 -13.02 -2.61 -29.07
CA GLU A 225 -12.47 -3.84 -29.64
C GLU A 225 -12.42 -3.65 -31.16
N LEU A 226 -11.27 -3.90 -31.76
CA LEU A 226 -11.05 -3.79 -33.19
C LEU A 226 -10.79 -5.20 -33.75
N PRO A 227 -11.58 -5.67 -34.73
CA PRO A 227 -11.29 -6.93 -35.41
C PRO A 227 -9.99 -6.79 -36.22
N THR A 228 -9.32 -7.92 -36.50
CA THR A 228 -8.31 -7.96 -37.57
C THR A 228 -8.95 -7.48 -38.86
N SER A 229 -8.25 -6.58 -39.56
CA SER A 229 -8.54 -6.33 -40.97
C SER A 229 -8.22 -7.61 -41.73
N ASP A 230 -9.20 -8.17 -42.44
CA ASP A 230 -8.95 -9.12 -43.52
C ASP A 230 -8.10 -8.47 -44.63
#